data_AF-A0A258SIJ6-F1
#
_entry.id   AF-A0A258SIJ6-F1
#
_cell.length_a   1.000
_cell.length_b   1.000
_cell.length_c   1.000
_cell.angle_alpha   90.00
_cell.angle_beta   90.00
_cell.angle_gamma   90.00
#
_symmetry.space_group_name_H-M   'P 1'
#
loop_
_entity.id
_entity.type
_entity.pdbx_description
1 polymer ?
#
loop_
_entity_poly.entity_id
_entity_poly.type
_entity_poly.pdbx_seq_one_letter_code
_entity_poly.pdbx_strand_id
1 'polypeptide(L)'
;LDKAEAERELGRLRRQWFAKRKNIVALLRETIFQQESPLVDSDASNKAADADAALQELGSDQVSFGYVTTTVTVLDVDATAADEKLRAIERTIQGRGFVTIPETLNAVDAWLSSIPGHAYANVRQPIVSTLNLAHMIPVSAVWAGQERNAHLDGPPLIVTRTDGATPFRLVTHIGDVGNTLVVGPIGMGKSVLLATLALQFRRYAGSRIFAFDMGRSIRATVLGLGGEHYDLGIDGAIAFQPLAHIDQGGYRAWAAEWVQGLLIHEGVVVGPAEKESVWSALNSLASAPLDQRTLTGLSVLLQSNALRQALQPYVLGGAHGKLLDADHDRLGCADVQAFEMEELMHSKAAALAVLRYL
;
A
#
# COMPACT_ATOMS: atom_id res chain seq x y z
N LEU A 1 31.01 12.14 -25.91
CA LEU A 1 32.05 12.55 -26.87
C LEU A 1 31.50 13.73 -27.62
N ASP A 2 32.36 14.67 -28.03
CA ASP A 2 31.92 15.63 -29.04
C ASP A 2 31.76 14.92 -30.41
N LYS A 3 31.17 15.61 -31.39
CA LYS A 3 30.88 15.02 -32.70
C LYS A 3 32.15 14.59 -33.43
N ALA A 4 33.22 15.39 -33.37
CA ALA A 4 34.48 15.10 -34.07
C ALA A 4 35.22 13.90 -33.44
N GLU A 5 35.20 13.79 -32.12
CA GLU A 5 35.70 12.64 -31.37
C GLU A 5 34.95 11.36 -31.74
N ALA A 6 33.61 11.42 -31.78
CA ALA A 6 32.77 10.28 -32.14
C ALA A 6 33.00 9.85 -33.61
N GLU A 7 33.10 10.80 -34.55
CA GLU A 7 33.43 10.51 -35.96
C GLU A 7 34.79 9.84 -36.10
N ARG A 8 35.80 10.31 -35.37
CA ARG A 8 37.15 9.74 -35.37
C ARG A 8 37.16 8.30 -34.87
N GLU A 9 36.45 8.02 -33.77
CA GLU A 9 36.37 6.68 -33.17
C GLU A 9 35.57 5.70 -34.04
N LEU A 10 34.41 6.09 -34.54
CA LEU A 10 33.63 5.26 -35.47
C LEU A 10 34.40 5.02 -36.78
N GLY A 11 35.09 6.03 -37.30
CA GLY A 11 35.96 5.90 -38.47
C GLY A 11 37.16 4.97 -38.23
N ARG A 12 37.71 4.95 -37.01
CA ARG A 12 38.74 3.98 -36.59
C ARG A 12 38.17 2.56 -36.56
N LEU A 13 37.01 2.35 -35.96
CA LEU A 13 36.34 1.05 -35.91
C LEU A 13 36.00 0.51 -37.30
N ARG A 14 35.44 1.36 -38.18
CA ARG A 14 35.17 1.02 -39.57
C ARG A 14 36.43 0.51 -40.28
N ARG A 15 37.54 1.26 -40.20
CA ARG A 15 38.82 0.87 -40.84
C ARG A 15 39.33 -0.45 -40.29
N GLN A 16 39.24 -0.65 -38.97
CA GLN A 16 39.68 -1.88 -38.32
C GLN A 16 38.90 -3.11 -38.82
N TRP A 17 37.57 -3.03 -38.88
CA TRP A 17 36.73 -4.13 -39.36
C TRP A 17 36.86 -4.32 -40.88
N PHE A 18 36.95 -3.23 -41.64
CA PHE A 18 37.21 -3.26 -43.08
C PHE A 18 38.51 -4.00 -43.41
N ALA A 19 39.58 -3.75 -42.66
CA ALA A 19 40.88 -4.41 -42.83
C ALA A 19 40.83 -5.90 -42.47
N LYS A 20 40.04 -6.27 -41.45
CA LYS A 20 39.85 -7.68 -41.03
C LYS A 20 39.06 -8.53 -42.03
N ARG A 21 38.33 -7.92 -42.97
CA ARG A 21 37.57 -8.65 -43.99
C ARG A 21 38.42 -9.53 -44.89
N LYS A 22 39.66 -9.14 -45.15
CA LYS A 22 40.57 -9.84 -46.07
C LYS A 22 41.76 -10.39 -45.29
N ASN A 23 42.01 -11.69 -45.44
CA ASN A 23 43.18 -12.32 -44.86
C ASN A 23 44.45 -11.75 -45.54
N ILE A 24 45.54 -11.50 -44.81
CA ILE A 24 46.77 -10.85 -45.32
C ILE A 24 47.31 -11.59 -46.56
N VAL A 25 47.13 -12.91 -46.61
CA VAL A 25 47.52 -13.78 -47.73
C VAL A 25 46.65 -13.54 -48.98
N ALA A 26 45.36 -13.21 -48.82
CA ALA A 26 44.45 -12.92 -49.93
C ALA A 26 44.75 -11.56 -50.59
N LEU A 27 45.10 -10.54 -49.79
CA LEU A 27 45.56 -9.22 -50.26
C LEU A 27 46.86 -9.31 -51.08
N LEU A 28 47.83 -10.10 -50.62
CA LEU A 28 49.08 -10.36 -51.35
C LEU A 28 48.84 -11.09 -52.68
N ARG A 29 47.89 -12.04 -52.71
CA ARG A 29 47.55 -12.81 -53.92
C ARG A 29 46.84 -11.95 -54.96
N GLU A 30 45.93 -11.06 -54.55
CA GLU A 30 45.25 -10.10 -55.44
C GLU A 30 46.23 -9.11 -56.10
N THR A 31 47.21 -8.63 -55.33
CA THR A 31 48.20 -7.64 -55.82
C THR A 31 49.14 -8.25 -56.87
N ILE A 32 49.42 -9.55 -56.77
CA ILE A 32 50.30 -10.28 -57.69
C ILE A 32 49.53 -10.85 -58.90
N PHE A 33 48.29 -11.31 -58.70
CA PHE A 33 47.54 -12.05 -59.72
C PHE A 33 46.34 -11.31 -60.34
N GLN A 34 46.04 -10.07 -59.93
CA GLN A 34 44.90 -9.26 -60.44
C GLN A 34 43.55 -10.01 -60.52
N GLN A 35 43.32 -10.97 -59.62
CA GLN A 35 42.08 -11.71 -59.51
C GLN A 35 41.52 -11.53 -58.10
N GLU A 36 40.32 -10.96 -57.99
CA GLU A 36 39.60 -10.81 -56.72
C GLU A 36 39.35 -12.19 -56.08
N SER A 37 39.76 -12.34 -54.83
CA SER A 37 39.59 -13.60 -54.10
C SER A 37 38.23 -13.64 -53.40
N PRO A 38 37.42 -14.71 -53.54
CA PRO A 38 36.04 -14.74 -53.05
C PRO A 38 35.87 -15.03 -51.56
N LEU A 39 36.95 -15.25 -50.80
CA LEU A 39 36.89 -15.56 -49.37
C LEU A 39 36.99 -14.28 -48.53
N VAL A 40 35.84 -13.63 -48.34
CA VAL A 40 35.65 -12.48 -47.45
C VAL A 40 35.04 -12.95 -46.13
N ASP A 41 35.58 -12.49 -45.00
CA ASP A 41 34.95 -12.70 -43.70
C ASP A 41 33.65 -11.88 -43.62
N SER A 42 32.52 -12.59 -43.65
CA SER A 42 31.18 -11.99 -43.69
C SER A 42 30.83 -11.24 -42.40
N ASP A 43 31.33 -11.67 -41.23
CA ASP A 43 31.09 -10.97 -39.97
C ASP A 43 31.85 -9.64 -39.94
N ALA A 44 33.14 -9.65 -40.31
CA ALA A 44 33.92 -8.42 -40.44
C ALA A 44 33.31 -7.45 -41.46
N SER A 45 32.69 -7.96 -42.53
CA SER A 45 31.98 -7.15 -43.51
C SER A 45 30.73 -6.48 -42.92
N ASN A 46 29.92 -7.24 -42.18
CA ASN A 46 28.74 -6.73 -41.51
C ASN A 46 29.09 -5.67 -40.46
N LYS A 47 30.15 -5.89 -39.66
CA LYS A 47 30.63 -4.90 -38.67
C LYS A 47 31.16 -3.62 -39.31
N ALA A 48 31.80 -3.71 -40.48
CA ALA A 48 32.22 -2.52 -41.22
C ALA A 48 31.02 -1.72 -41.73
N ALA A 49 29.99 -2.40 -42.26
CA ALA A 49 28.75 -1.75 -42.71
C ALA A 49 27.96 -1.12 -41.56
N ASP A 50 27.93 -1.77 -40.39
CA ASP A 50 27.33 -1.26 -39.16
C ASP A 50 28.03 0.02 -38.68
N ALA A 51 29.37 0.04 -38.69
CA ALA A 51 30.14 1.24 -38.38
C ALA A 51 29.93 2.37 -39.42
N ASP A 52 29.71 2.04 -40.69
CA ASP A 52 29.32 3.01 -41.73
C ASP A 52 27.93 3.61 -41.46
N ALA A 53 26.95 2.78 -41.08
CA ALA A 53 25.62 3.25 -40.70
C ALA A 53 25.67 4.18 -39.47
N ALA A 54 26.44 3.81 -38.44
CA ALA A 54 26.65 4.66 -37.27
C ALA A 54 27.26 6.03 -37.61
N LEU A 55 28.19 6.09 -38.59
CA LEU A 55 28.73 7.36 -39.09
C LEU A 55 27.67 8.21 -39.80
N GLN A 56 26.76 7.59 -40.54
CA GLN A 56 25.64 8.29 -41.19
C GLN A 56 24.65 8.84 -40.16
N GLU A 57 24.30 8.05 -39.15
CA GLU A 57 23.42 8.46 -38.05
C GLU A 57 24.02 9.60 -37.20
N LEU A 58 25.34 9.57 -36.96
CA LEU A 58 26.04 10.69 -36.33
C LEU A 58 26.07 11.92 -37.24
N GLY A 59 26.27 11.72 -38.54
CA GLY A 59 26.30 12.78 -39.55
C GLY A 59 24.95 13.50 -39.71
N SER A 60 23.84 12.78 -39.54
CA SER A 60 22.48 13.32 -39.62
C SER A 60 22.03 14.12 -38.38
N ASP A 61 22.87 14.19 -37.34
CA ASP A 61 22.59 14.85 -36.06
C ASP A 61 21.35 14.30 -35.31
N GLN A 62 20.92 13.07 -35.63
CA GLN A 62 19.79 12.42 -34.95
C GLN A 62 20.17 11.79 -33.61
N VAL A 63 21.41 11.32 -33.48
CA VAL A 63 21.94 10.66 -32.29
C VAL A 63 23.36 11.12 -32.00
N SER A 64 23.78 11.01 -30.74
CA SER A 64 25.18 11.17 -30.36
C SER A 64 25.75 9.83 -29.94
N PHE A 65 27.08 9.68 -29.97
CA PHE A 65 27.74 8.46 -29.52
C PHE A 65 28.63 8.74 -28.32
N GLY A 66 28.69 7.78 -27.40
CA GLY A 66 29.51 7.87 -26.20
C GLY A 66 29.94 6.51 -25.69
N TYR A 67 30.90 6.51 -24.78
CA TYR A 67 31.30 5.30 -24.06
C TYR A 67 30.31 5.04 -22.93
N VAL A 68 29.69 3.85 -22.93
CA VAL A 68 28.71 3.45 -21.92
C VAL A 68 29.08 2.07 -21.41
N THR A 69 29.32 1.96 -20.11
CA THR A 69 29.64 0.68 -19.47
C THR A 69 28.69 0.47 -18.31
N THR A 70 27.86 -0.56 -18.41
CA THR A 70 26.94 -0.96 -17.33
C THR A 70 27.63 -2.03 -16.50
N THR A 71 27.90 -1.74 -15.23
CA THR A 71 28.49 -2.70 -14.29
C THR A 71 27.46 -3.09 -13.23
N VAL A 72 27.53 -4.35 -12.79
CA VAL A 72 26.73 -4.87 -11.67
C VAL A 72 27.69 -5.34 -10.59
N THR A 73 27.67 -4.68 -9.43
CA THR A 73 28.51 -5.08 -8.29
C THR A 73 27.72 -6.01 -7.39
N VAL A 74 28.31 -7.17 -7.07
CA VAL A 74 27.74 -8.17 -6.18
C VAL A 74 28.56 -8.18 -4.89
N LEU A 75 27.88 -8.08 -3.74
CA LEU A 75 28.52 -8.11 -2.42
C LEU A 75 27.90 -9.21 -1.55
N ASP A 76 28.75 -9.88 -0.79
CA ASP A 76 28.40 -10.75 0.32
C ASP A 76 29.56 -10.80 1.33
N VAL A 77 29.28 -11.19 2.56
CA VAL A 77 30.29 -11.46 3.59
C VAL A 77 30.97 -12.82 3.36
N ASP A 78 30.30 -13.76 2.71
CA ASP A 78 30.84 -15.05 2.27
C ASP A 78 31.14 -15.05 0.76
N ALA A 79 32.36 -15.45 0.40
CA ALA A 79 32.81 -15.46 -0.99
C ALA A 79 32.01 -16.47 -1.85
N THR A 80 31.62 -17.61 -1.29
CA THR A 80 30.86 -18.63 -2.03
C THR A 80 29.46 -18.12 -2.36
N ALA A 81 28.79 -17.50 -1.39
CA ALA A 81 27.49 -16.85 -1.60
C ALA A 81 27.57 -15.71 -2.63
N ALA A 82 28.64 -14.93 -2.66
CA ALA A 82 28.84 -13.91 -3.69
C ALA A 82 28.93 -14.50 -5.10
N ASP A 83 29.68 -15.60 -5.27
CA ASP A 83 29.80 -16.31 -6.56
C ASP A 83 28.47 -16.91 -7.02
N GLU A 84 27.68 -17.46 -6.11
CA GLU A 84 26.35 -17.99 -6.43
C GLU A 84 25.39 -16.88 -6.89
N LYS A 85 25.41 -15.73 -6.20
CA LYS A 85 24.64 -14.54 -6.60
C LYS A 85 25.09 -14.02 -7.97
N LEU A 86 26.39 -13.95 -8.21
CA LEU A 86 26.95 -13.55 -9.50
C LEU A 86 26.43 -14.44 -10.62
N ARG A 87 26.48 -15.77 -10.46
CA ARG A 87 25.94 -16.73 -11.45
C ARG A 87 24.42 -16.61 -11.64
N ALA A 88 23.68 -16.30 -10.58
CA ALA A 88 22.24 -16.07 -10.68
C ALA A 88 21.92 -14.82 -11.52
N ILE A 89 22.59 -13.70 -11.22
CA ILE A 89 22.46 -12.44 -11.96
C ILE A 89 22.86 -12.63 -13.43
N GLU A 90 23.99 -13.29 -13.66
CA GLU A 90 24.48 -13.59 -15.01
C GLU A 90 23.43 -14.31 -15.86
N ARG A 91 22.84 -15.39 -15.31
CA ARG A 91 21.76 -16.14 -15.97
C ARG A 91 20.53 -15.28 -16.26
N THR A 92 20.15 -14.40 -15.34
CA THR A 92 19.00 -13.50 -15.54
C THR A 92 19.25 -12.51 -16.68
N ILE A 93 20.44 -11.90 -16.72
CA ILE A 93 20.79 -10.91 -17.75
C ILE A 93 20.93 -11.59 -19.12
N GLN A 94 21.62 -12.73 -19.19
CA GLN A 94 21.76 -13.52 -20.42
C GLN A 94 20.42 -14.07 -20.92
N GLY A 95 19.51 -14.45 -20.01
CA GLY A 95 18.14 -14.83 -20.36
C GLY A 95 17.31 -13.73 -21.03
N ARG A 96 17.76 -12.47 -20.96
CA ARG A 96 17.17 -11.31 -21.66
C ARG A 96 17.93 -10.93 -22.95
N GLY A 97 18.89 -11.73 -23.38
CA GLY A 97 19.66 -11.52 -24.60
C GLY A 97 20.86 -10.58 -24.46
N PHE A 98 21.19 -10.14 -23.24
CA PHE A 98 22.36 -9.32 -22.97
C PHE A 98 23.58 -10.19 -22.65
N VAL A 99 24.77 -9.76 -23.07
CA VAL A 99 26.02 -10.46 -22.76
C VAL A 99 26.67 -9.81 -21.54
N THR A 100 27.07 -10.64 -20.59
CA THR A 100 27.78 -10.25 -19.37
C THR A 100 29.19 -10.82 -19.38
N ILE A 101 30.11 -10.15 -18.70
CA ILE A 101 31.47 -10.63 -18.48
C ILE A 101 31.77 -10.51 -16.99
N PRO A 102 32.06 -11.61 -16.28
CA PRO A 102 32.54 -11.55 -14.91
C PRO A 102 33.96 -10.99 -14.90
N GLU A 103 34.13 -9.78 -14.36
CA GLU A 103 35.44 -9.15 -14.22
C GLU A 103 36.19 -9.76 -13.03
N THR A 104 37.44 -10.18 -13.27
CA THR A 104 38.30 -10.83 -12.27
C THR A 104 39.56 -10.00 -12.01
N LEU A 105 40.50 -10.00 -12.94
CA LEU A 105 41.77 -9.25 -12.83
C LEU A 105 41.55 -7.74 -12.65
N ASN A 106 40.54 -7.19 -13.32
CA ASN A 106 40.21 -5.76 -13.26
C ASN A 106 38.96 -5.51 -12.39
N ALA A 107 38.64 -6.40 -11.45
CA ALA A 107 37.42 -6.27 -10.62
C ALA A 107 37.38 -4.95 -9.83
N VAL A 108 38.54 -4.49 -9.34
CA VAL A 108 38.66 -3.21 -8.63
C VAL A 108 38.38 -2.04 -9.58
N ASP A 109 38.97 -2.04 -10.77
CA ASP A 109 38.75 -0.99 -11.77
C ASP A 109 37.29 -0.98 -12.26
N ALA A 110 36.71 -2.16 -12.52
CA ALA A 110 35.31 -2.30 -12.90
C ALA A 110 34.34 -1.81 -11.81
N TRP A 111 34.71 -1.98 -10.53
CA TRP A 111 33.96 -1.41 -9.42
C TRP A 111 34.16 0.12 -9.32
N LEU A 112 35.40 0.61 -9.41
CA LEU A 112 35.69 2.05 -9.41
C LEU A 112 34.94 2.74 -10.55
N SER A 113 34.83 2.11 -11.71
CA SER A 113 34.14 2.66 -12.87
C SER A 113 32.63 2.84 -12.66
N SER A 114 32.02 2.18 -11.67
CA SER A 114 30.63 2.41 -11.29
C SER A 114 30.45 3.68 -10.45
N ILE A 115 31.54 4.28 -9.95
CA ILE A 115 31.51 5.46 -9.09
C ILE A 115 31.58 6.71 -9.98
N PRO A 116 30.65 7.68 -9.81
CA PRO A 116 30.71 8.94 -10.54
C PRO A 116 32.08 9.63 -10.43
N GLY A 117 32.58 10.14 -11.56
CA GLY A 117 33.89 10.80 -11.64
C GLY A 117 35.08 9.87 -11.94
N HIS A 118 34.91 8.55 -11.88
CA HIS A 118 35.98 7.57 -12.11
C HIS A 118 35.93 6.92 -13.50
N ALA A 119 35.54 7.69 -14.53
CA ALA A 119 35.40 7.18 -15.90
C ALA A 119 36.72 6.63 -16.50
N TYR A 120 37.87 7.00 -15.92
CA TYR A 120 39.19 6.47 -16.30
C TYR A 120 39.35 4.98 -15.96
N ALA A 121 38.59 4.47 -14.99
CA ALA A 121 38.64 3.08 -14.54
C ALA A 121 37.75 2.16 -15.39
N ASN A 122 37.07 2.68 -16.42
CA ASN A 122 36.26 1.87 -17.33
C ASN A 122 37.14 0.86 -18.08
N VAL A 123 37.11 -0.39 -17.62
CA VAL A 123 37.86 -1.52 -18.18
C VAL A 123 37.48 -1.79 -19.63
N ARG A 124 36.20 -1.61 -19.96
CA ARG A 124 35.65 -1.77 -21.30
C ARG A 124 34.94 -0.48 -21.67
N GLN A 125 35.21 0.01 -22.88
CA GLN A 125 34.66 1.27 -23.38
C GLN A 125 33.94 1.02 -24.71
N PRO A 126 32.80 0.30 -24.71
CA PRO A 126 32.03 0.14 -25.92
C PRO A 126 31.38 1.48 -26.30
N ILE A 127 31.39 1.80 -27.58
CA ILE A 127 30.71 2.98 -28.10
C ILE A 127 29.24 2.64 -28.36
N VAL A 128 28.34 3.48 -27.85
CA VAL A 128 26.89 3.25 -27.92
C VAL A 128 26.22 4.58 -28.32
N SER A 129 25.17 4.49 -29.14
CA SER A 129 24.35 5.66 -29.50
C SER A 129 23.48 6.10 -28.31
N THR A 130 23.15 7.39 -28.25
CA THR A 130 22.22 7.94 -27.25
C THR A 130 20.84 7.28 -27.33
N LEU A 131 20.42 6.83 -28.52
CA LEU A 131 19.19 6.08 -28.71
C LEU A 131 19.25 4.71 -28.01
N ASN A 132 20.33 3.95 -28.19
CA ASN A 132 20.50 2.67 -27.49
C ASN A 132 20.64 2.87 -25.98
N LEU A 133 21.34 3.92 -25.56
CA LEU A 133 21.43 4.30 -24.16
C LEU A 133 20.06 4.60 -23.55
N ALA A 134 19.20 5.36 -24.24
CA ALA A 134 17.85 5.67 -23.76
C ALA A 134 17.00 4.42 -23.51
N HIS A 135 17.17 3.36 -24.30
CA HIS A 135 16.50 2.07 -24.08
C HIS A 135 17.09 1.24 -22.94
N MET A 136 18.33 1.52 -22.50
CA MET A 136 19.03 0.76 -21.46
C MET A 136 19.05 1.45 -20.09
N ILE A 137 18.87 2.78 -20.02
CA ILE A 137 18.88 3.50 -18.74
C ILE A 137 17.64 3.09 -17.92
N PRO A 138 17.80 2.64 -16.66
CA PRO A 138 16.68 2.40 -15.76
C PRO A 138 16.09 3.74 -15.32
N VAL A 139 15.20 4.33 -16.13
CA VAL A 139 14.55 5.63 -15.86
C VAL A 139 13.44 5.55 -14.81
N SER A 140 13.00 4.34 -14.43
CA SER A 140 11.96 4.13 -13.42
C SER A 140 12.43 3.14 -12.34
N ALA A 141 12.60 3.65 -11.13
CA ALA A 141 12.63 2.80 -9.94
C ALA A 141 11.19 2.66 -9.42
N VAL A 142 10.74 1.43 -9.19
CA VAL A 142 9.46 1.18 -8.54
C VAL A 142 9.54 1.74 -7.11
N TRP A 143 8.66 2.69 -6.78
CA TRP A 143 8.61 3.28 -5.44
C TRP A 143 8.30 2.19 -4.41
N ALA A 144 9.23 1.97 -3.46
CA ALA A 144 9.17 0.91 -2.47
C ALA A 144 8.37 1.28 -1.20
N GLY A 145 7.65 2.40 -1.22
CA GLY A 145 6.93 2.93 -0.07
C GLY A 145 7.83 3.64 0.94
N GLN A 146 7.23 4.14 2.02
CA GLN A 146 7.96 4.78 3.12
C GLN A 146 8.64 3.73 4.01
N GLU A 147 9.85 4.01 4.51
CA GLU A 147 10.60 3.06 5.34
C GLU A 147 10.00 2.84 6.74
N ARG A 148 9.27 3.84 7.26
CA ARG A 148 8.66 3.85 8.58
C ARG A 148 7.36 4.66 8.55
N ASN A 149 6.48 4.41 9.50
CA ASN A 149 5.36 5.30 9.79
C ASN A 149 5.86 6.41 10.75
N ALA A 150 6.02 7.63 10.24
CA ALA A 150 6.54 8.74 11.03
C ALA A 150 5.59 9.21 12.14
N HIS A 151 4.27 9.13 11.91
CA HIS A 151 3.28 9.57 12.90
C HIS A 151 3.17 8.62 14.08
N LEU A 152 3.16 7.31 13.81
CA LEU A 152 3.11 6.28 14.84
C LEU A 152 4.48 5.90 15.41
N ASP A 153 5.55 6.59 14.96
CA ASP A 153 6.96 6.28 15.23
C ASP A 153 7.28 4.78 15.21
N GLY A 154 6.94 4.13 14.09
CA GLY A 154 6.99 2.69 13.99
C GLY A 154 7.40 2.15 12.62
N PRO A 155 7.53 0.81 12.49
CA PRO A 155 7.75 0.18 11.19
C PRO A 155 6.55 0.44 10.25
N PRO A 156 6.67 0.15 8.95
CA PRO A 156 5.53 0.15 8.03
C PRO A 156 4.46 -0.82 8.52
N LEU A 157 3.19 -0.53 8.20
CA LEU A 157 2.06 -1.36 8.59
C LEU A 157 2.26 -2.78 8.06
N ILE A 158 2.56 -2.92 6.77
CA ILE A 158 2.88 -4.23 6.18
C ILE A 158 3.90 -4.09 5.07
N VAL A 159 4.75 -5.11 4.91
CA VAL A 159 5.61 -5.27 3.75
C VAL A 159 4.95 -6.27 2.81
N THR A 160 4.64 -5.85 1.59
CA THR A 160 4.03 -6.65 0.53
C THR A 160 4.91 -6.63 -0.72
N ARG A 161 4.43 -7.12 -1.86
CA ARG A 161 5.13 -7.09 -3.14
C ARG A 161 4.37 -6.26 -4.16
N THR A 162 5.10 -5.53 -5.00
CA THR A 162 4.56 -4.99 -6.26
C THR A 162 4.47 -6.09 -7.33
N ASP A 163 3.84 -5.79 -8.47
CA ASP A 163 3.77 -6.70 -9.62
C ASP A 163 5.16 -7.15 -10.13
N GLY A 164 6.21 -6.34 -9.89
CA GLY A 164 7.61 -6.63 -10.25
C GLY A 164 8.41 -7.36 -9.18
N ALA A 165 7.77 -7.91 -8.14
CA ALA A 165 8.39 -8.54 -6.97
C ALA A 165 9.26 -7.60 -6.10
N THR A 166 9.23 -6.29 -6.34
CA THR A 166 9.86 -5.30 -5.46
C THR A 166 9.11 -5.28 -4.13
N PRO A 167 9.80 -5.42 -2.98
CA PRO A 167 9.18 -5.22 -1.68
C PRO A 167 8.56 -3.82 -1.57
N PHE A 168 7.28 -3.75 -1.22
CA PHE A 168 6.54 -2.51 -1.01
C PHE A 168 6.15 -2.35 0.44
N ARG A 169 6.51 -1.21 1.03
CA ARG A 169 6.22 -0.86 2.42
C ARG A 169 4.95 -0.03 2.48
N LEU A 170 3.85 -0.64 2.90
CA LEU A 170 2.58 0.06 3.05
C LEU A 170 2.59 0.84 4.37
N VAL A 171 2.55 2.17 4.25
CA VAL A 171 2.25 3.11 5.32
C VAL A 171 0.95 3.81 4.97
N THR A 172 -0.03 3.80 5.88
CA THR A 172 -1.35 4.41 5.64
C THR A 172 -1.40 5.89 5.98
N HIS A 173 -0.41 6.42 6.70
CA HIS A 173 -0.42 7.78 7.20
C HIS A 173 0.25 8.76 6.23
N ILE A 174 -0.41 9.89 5.99
CA ILE A 174 0.15 11.07 5.35
C ILE A 174 0.12 12.20 6.38
N GLY A 175 1.29 12.55 6.93
CA GLY A 175 1.33 13.34 8.15
C GLY A 175 0.68 12.54 9.29
N ASP A 176 -0.29 13.13 9.96
CA ASP A 176 -1.07 12.54 11.05
C ASP A 176 -2.35 11.82 10.60
N VAL A 177 -2.71 11.87 9.32
CA VAL A 177 -3.98 11.32 8.82
C VAL A 177 -3.78 9.91 8.26
N GLY A 178 -4.45 8.91 8.84
CA GLY A 178 -4.38 7.49 8.47
C GLY A 178 -5.59 6.91 7.72
N ASN A 179 -6.50 7.75 7.23
CA ASN A 179 -7.75 7.31 6.59
C ASN A 179 -7.49 6.46 5.34
N THR A 180 -8.13 5.30 5.26
CA THR A 180 -7.91 4.34 4.17
C THR A 180 -9.25 3.82 3.64
N LEU A 181 -9.42 3.82 2.31
CA LEU A 181 -10.58 3.24 1.63
C LEU A 181 -10.17 1.97 0.87
N VAL A 182 -10.85 0.86 1.14
CA VAL A 182 -10.64 -0.42 0.44
C VAL A 182 -11.85 -0.71 -0.44
N VAL A 183 -11.64 -0.75 -1.75
CA VAL A 183 -12.70 -1.03 -2.74
C VAL A 183 -12.35 -2.29 -3.52
N GLY A 184 -13.35 -3.13 -3.76
CA GLY A 184 -13.20 -4.32 -4.59
C GLY A 184 -14.49 -5.15 -4.68
N PRO A 185 -14.62 -6.02 -5.70
CA PRO A 185 -15.75 -6.94 -5.81
C PRO A 185 -15.91 -7.88 -4.61
N ILE A 186 -17.07 -8.50 -4.48
CA ILE A 186 -17.29 -9.59 -3.51
C ILE A 186 -16.34 -10.74 -3.87
N GLY A 187 -15.75 -11.39 -2.86
CA GLY A 187 -14.85 -12.54 -3.05
C GLY A 187 -13.39 -12.19 -3.40
N MET A 188 -13.04 -10.91 -3.58
CA MET A 188 -11.66 -10.49 -3.93
C MET A 188 -10.74 -10.27 -2.72
N GLY A 189 -11.09 -10.81 -1.55
CA GLY A 189 -10.23 -10.77 -0.36
C GLY A 189 -10.25 -9.47 0.44
N LYS A 190 -11.27 -8.60 0.30
CA LYS A 190 -11.41 -7.36 1.09
C LYS A 190 -11.35 -7.62 2.61
N SER A 191 -12.15 -8.56 3.11
CA SER A 191 -12.18 -8.89 4.55
C SER A 191 -10.84 -9.47 5.02
N VAL A 192 -10.18 -10.26 4.17
CA VAL A 192 -8.83 -10.80 4.45
C VAL A 192 -7.82 -9.67 4.57
N LEU A 193 -7.87 -8.68 3.66
CA LEU A 193 -7.02 -7.50 3.74
C LEU A 193 -7.27 -6.72 5.03
N LEU A 194 -8.53 -6.38 5.34
CA LEU A 194 -8.87 -5.62 6.56
C LEU A 194 -8.44 -6.35 7.85
N ALA A 195 -8.69 -7.66 7.93
CA ALA A 195 -8.21 -8.50 9.03
C ALA A 195 -6.67 -8.48 9.14
N THR A 196 -5.98 -8.56 8.00
CA THR A 196 -4.51 -8.48 7.97
C THR A 196 -4.01 -7.12 8.44
N LEU A 197 -4.62 -6.04 7.99
CA LEU A 197 -4.27 -4.68 8.44
C LEU A 197 -4.50 -4.52 9.94
N ALA A 198 -5.61 -5.05 10.48
CA ALA A 198 -5.90 -5.04 11.92
C ALA A 198 -4.83 -5.80 12.72
N LEU A 199 -4.47 -7.02 12.30
CA LEU A 199 -3.41 -7.81 12.95
C LEU A 199 -2.07 -7.06 12.93
N GLN A 200 -1.71 -6.46 11.80
CA GLN A 200 -0.47 -5.72 11.67
C GLN A 200 -0.48 -4.43 12.49
N PHE A 201 -1.63 -3.76 12.59
CA PHE A 201 -1.79 -2.53 13.36
C PHE A 201 -1.55 -2.76 14.86
N ARG A 202 -1.85 -3.96 15.37
CA ARG A 202 -1.57 -4.35 16.77
C ARG A 202 -0.09 -4.33 17.15
N ARG A 203 0.83 -4.24 16.18
CA ARG A 203 2.26 -4.09 16.44
C ARG A 203 2.64 -2.69 16.93
N TYR A 204 1.79 -1.69 16.73
CA TYR A 204 2.01 -0.35 17.29
C TYR A 204 1.57 -0.32 18.76
N ALA A 205 2.42 0.24 19.62
CA ALA A 205 2.17 0.33 21.06
C ALA A 205 0.90 1.14 21.34
N GLY A 206 0.06 0.65 22.28
CA GLY A 206 -1.18 1.33 22.66
C GLY A 206 -2.26 1.34 21.56
N SER A 207 -2.10 0.57 20.47
CA SER A 207 -3.11 0.51 19.41
C SER A 207 -4.44 -0.03 19.95
N ARG A 208 -5.54 0.55 19.47
CA ARG A 208 -6.90 0.07 19.74
C ARG A 208 -7.62 -0.13 18.42
N ILE A 209 -8.49 -1.14 18.36
CA ILE A 209 -9.23 -1.52 17.16
C ILE A 209 -10.69 -1.68 17.54
N PHE A 210 -11.54 -0.86 16.93
CA PHE A 210 -12.99 -1.00 16.99
C PHE A 210 -13.48 -1.32 15.59
N ALA A 211 -14.07 -2.50 15.41
CA ALA A 211 -14.53 -2.97 14.12
C ALA A 211 -16.06 -3.08 14.11
N PHE A 212 -16.69 -2.49 13.09
CA PHE A 212 -18.10 -2.75 12.77
C PHE A 212 -18.11 -3.76 11.64
N ASP A 213 -18.45 -5.00 11.98
CA ASP A 213 -18.33 -6.16 11.12
C ASP A 213 -19.69 -6.56 10.53
N MET A 214 -19.66 -7.19 9.37
CA MET A 214 -20.84 -7.69 8.67
C MET A 214 -20.59 -9.16 8.31
N GLY A 215 -21.40 -10.06 8.85
CA GLY A 215 -21.31 -11.50 8.54
C GLY A 215 -20.12 -12.19 9.22
N ARG A 216 -19.71 -11.68 10.38
CA ARG A 216 -18.69 -12.24 11.30
C ARG A 216 -17.34 -12.43 10.63
N SER A 217 -17.02 -11.57 9.66
CA SER A 217 -15.83 -11.67 8.80
C SER A 217 -14.50 -11.42 9.53
N ILE A 218 -14.50 -10.63 10.61
CA ILE A 218 -13.32 -10.33 11.43
C ILE A 218 -13.32 -11.05 12.79
N ARG A 219 -14.39 -11.79 13.10
CA ARG A 219 -14.55 -12.49 14.39
C ARG A 219 -13.34 -13.34 14.79
N ALA A 220 -12.83 -14.16 13.87
CA ALA A 220 -11.67 -15.01 14.15
C ALA A 220 -10.42 -14.20 14.50
N THR A 221 -10.20 -13.09 13.81
CA THR A 221 -9.09 -12.16 14.06
C THR A 221 -9.19 -11.52 15.43
N VAL A 222 -10.39 -11.05 15.80
CA VAL A 222 -10.66 -10.40 17.10
C VAL A 222 -10.39 -11.38 18.23
N LEU A 223 -10.95 -12.59 18.15
CA LEU A 223 -10.74 -13.63 19.16
C LEU A 223 -9.27 -14.07 19.22
N GLY A 224 -8.57 -14.17 18.08
CA GLY A 224 -7.15 -14.48 18.01
C GLY A 224 -6.25 -13.40 18.64
N LEU A 225 -6.71 -12.15 18.66
CA LEU A 225 -6.06 -11.03 19.34
C LEU A 225 -6.43 -10.94 20.84
N GLY A 226 -7.23 -11.88 21.36
CA GLY A 226 -7.76 -11.81 22.73
C GLY A 226 -8.76 -10.68 22.95
N GLY A 227 -9.38 -10.18 21.87
CA GLY A 227 -10.38 -9.13 21.90
C GLY A 227 -11.78 -9.62 22.23
N GLU A 228 -12.71 -8.68 22.30
CA GLU A 228 -14.12 -8.91 22.58
C GLU A 228 -14.94 -8.82 21.30
N HIS A 229 -15.85 -9.77 21.09
CA HIS A 229 -16.75 -9.79 19.95
C HIS A 229 -18.19 -9.77 20.43
N TYR A 230 -18.93 -8.75 20.02
CA TYR A 230 -20.31 -8.50 20.42
C TYR A 230 -21.25 -8.78 19.25
N ASP A 231 -22.25 -9.62 19.50
CA ASP A 231 -23.34 -9.83 18.57
C ASP A 231 -24.47 -8.85 18.88
N LEU A 232 -24.74 -7.90 17.97
CA LEU A 232 -25.80 -6.90 18.16
C LEU A 232 -27.18 -7.41 17.74
N GLY A 233 -27.33 -8.73 17.59
CA GLY A 233 -28.60 -9.41 17.41
C GLY A 233 -29.56 -9.33 18.60
N ILE A 234 -30.79 -9.79 18.39
CA ILE A 234 -31.90 -9.67 19.37
C ILE A 234 -31.79 -10.72 20.51
N ASP A 235 -30.83 -11.63 20.41
CA ASP A 235 -30.64 -12.76 21.33
C ASP A 235 -30.10 -12.35 22.71
N GLY A 236 -29.76 -11.07 22.93
CA GLY A 236 -29.61 -10.47 24.26
C GLY A 236 -28.28 -10.70 24.97
N ALA A 237 -27.23 -11.10 24.23
CA ALA A 237 -25.88 -11.24 24.77
C ALA A 237 -25.28 -9.88 25.19
N ILE A 238 -25.60 -8.82 24.46
CA ILE A 238 -25.24 -7.44 24.80
C ILE A 238 -26.48 -6.61 25.05
N ALA A 239 -26.35 -5.67 25.98
CA ALA A 239 -27.34 -4.65 26.27
C ALA A 239 -26.60 -3.40 26.74
N PHE A 240 -27.14 -2.25 26.38
CA PHE A 240 -26.56 -0.95 26.62
C PHE A 240 -27.40 -0.17 27.63
N GLN A 241 -26.74 0.72 28.37
CA GLN A 241 -27.39 1.66 29.27
C GLN A 241 -27.04 3.11 28.90
N PRO A 242 -27.64 3.67 27.82
CA PRO A 242 -27.26 4.99 27.32
C PRO A 242 -27.53 6.15 28.28
N LEU A 243 -28.33 5.92 29.34
CA LEU A 243 -28.68 6.95 30.31
C LEU A 243 -27.92 6.83 31.64
N ALA A 244 -26.93 5.95 31.76
CA ALA A 244 -26.20 5.70 33.00
C ALA A 244 -25.59 6.98 33.60
N HIS A 245 -24.94 7.81 32.77
CA HIS A 245 -24.12 8.95 33.20
C HIS A 245 -24.81 10.31 33.09
N ILE A 246 -26.15 10.34 33.01
CA ILE A 246 -26.92 11.58 32.90
C ILE A 246 -26.83 12.47 34.15
N ASP A 247 -26.20 12.03 35.24
CA ASP A 247 -25.83 12.92 36.36
C ASP A 247 -24.82 13.99 35.94
N GLN A 248 -24.02 13.73 34.90
CA GLN A 248 -23.04 14.66 34.35
C GLN A 248 -23.70 15.60 33.34
N GLY A 249 -23.57 16.92 33.54
CA GLY A 249 -24.27 17.93 32.72
C GLY A 249 -23.97 17.82 31.21
N GLY A 250 -22.71 17.59 30.84
CA GLY A 250 -22.32 17.42 29.43
C GLY A 250 -22.90 16.15 28.79
N TYR A 251 -22.85 15.02 29.51
CA TYR A 251 -23.43 13.76 29.05
C TYR A 251 -24.96 13.84 28.95
N ARG A 252 -25.61 14.55 29.89
CA ARG A 252 -27.06 14.80 29.85
C ARG A 252 -27.48 15.59 28.61
N ALA A 253 -26.69 16.57 28.19
CA ALA A 253 -26.95 17.32 26.95
C ALA A 253 -26.88 16.40 25.72
N TRP A 254 -25.85 15.56 25.63
CA TRP A 254 -25.75 14.53 24.60
C TRP A 254 -26.94 13.56 24.65
N ALA A 255 -27.31 13.06 25.82
CA ALA A 255 -28.42 12.12 26.00
C ALA A 255 -29.75 12.74 25.57
N ALA A 256 -29.97 14.04 25.85
CA ALA A 256 -31.14 14.77 25.37
C ALA A 256 -31.19 14.82 23.84
N GLU A 257 -30.08 15.12 23.17
CA GLU A 257 -30.00 15.11 21.70
C GLU A 257 -30.20 13.70 21.12
N TRP A 258 -29.64 12.68 21.78
CA TRP A 258 -29.77 11.29 21.38
C TRP A 258 -31.24 10.83 21.48
N VAL A 259 -31.92 11.06 22.61
CA VAL A 259 -33.35 10.77 22.80
C VAL A 259 -34.21 11.52 21.78
N GLN A 260 -33.91 12.80 21.53
CA GLN A 260 -34.61 13.58 20.49
C GLN A 260 -34.45 12.94 19.10
N GLY A 261 -33.27 12.41 18.79
CA GLY A 261 -33.02 11.65 17.57
C GLY A 261 -33.92 10.42 17.44
N LEU A 262 -34.14 9.67 18.53
CA LEU A 262 -35.08 8.54 18.56
C LEU A 262 -36.51 9.00 18.30
N LEU A 263 -36.95 10.07 18.97
CA LEU A 263 -38.29 10.64 18.80
C LEU A 263 -38.54 11.10 17.35
N ILE A 264 -37.57 11.78 16.74
CA ILE A 264 -37.64 12.21 15.33
C ILE A 264 -37.74 11.00 14.41
N HIS A 265 -36.97 9.94 14.67
CA HIS A 265 -37.03 8.71 13.89
C HIS A 265 -38.42 8.07 13.90
N GLU A 266 -39.10 8.10 15.04
CA GLU A 266 -40.49 7.62 15.18
C GLU A 266 -41.55 8.62 14.70
N GLY A 267 -41.14 9.71 14.05
CA GLY A 267 -42.03 10.68 13.41
C GLY A 267 -42.57 11.77 14.33
N VAL A 268 -42.03 11.93 15.54
CA VAL A 268 -42.40 13.04 16.42
C VAL A 268 -41.70 14.32 15.96
N VAL A 269 -42.47 15.40 15.85
CA VAL A 269 -41.92 16.75 15.66
C VAL A 269 -41.36 17.25 16.99
N VAL A 270 -40.04 17.40 17.08
CA VAL A 270 -39.36 17.88 18.29
C VAL A 270 -39.24 19.40 18.26
N GLY A 271 -40.19 20.08 18.89
CA GLY A 271 -40.18 21.53 19.11
C GLY A 271 -39.61 21.94 20.48
N PRO A 272 -39.64 23.25 20.83
CA PRO A 272 -39.15 23.73 22.12
C PRO A 272 -39.83 23.06 23.33
N ALA A 273 -41.13 22.77 23.24
CA ALA A 273 -41.89 22.13 24.32
C ALA A 273 -41.46 20.67 24.53
N GLU A 274 -41.26 19.91 23.44
CA GLU A 274 -40.79 18.53 23.51
C GLU A 274 -39.35 18.46 24.03
N LYS A 275 -38.49 19.39 23.61
CA LYS A 275 -37.12 19.51 24.12
C LYS A 275 -37.10 19.77 25.62
N GLU A 276 -37.92 20.71 26.10
CA GLU A 276 -38.03 21.00 27.53
C GLU A 276 -38.60 19.80 28.30
N SER A 277 -39.59 19.10 27.74
CA SER A 277 -40.14 17.88 28.35
C SER A 277 -39.09 16.78 28.50
N VAL A 278 -38.27 16.53 27.47
CA VAL A 278 -37.18 15.54 27.51
C VAL A 278 -36.11 15.97 28.52
N TRP A 279 -35.72 17.25 28.49
CA TRP A 279 -34.72 17.80 29.40
C TRP A 279 -35.14 17.68 30.88
N SER A 280 -36.37 18.08 31.19
CA SER A 280 -36.93 18.00 32.55
C SER A 280 -37.04 16.55 33.03
N ALA A 281 -37.45 15.62 32.16
CA ALA A 281 -37.50 14.19 32.49
C ALA A 281 -36.10 13.61 32.74
N LEU A 282 -35.09 13.96 31.93
CA LEU A 282 -33.70 13.54 32.14
C LEU A 282 -33.10 14.13 33.43
N ASN A 283 -33.39 15.39 33.75
CA ASN A 283 -32.97 16.01 35.02
C ASN A 283 -33.54 15.25 36.22
N SER A 284 -34.82 14.87 36.13
CA SER A 284 -35.50 14.09 37.18
C SER A 284 -34.88 12.69 37.29
N LEU A 285 -34.67 12.01 36.15
CA LEU A 285 -34.08 10.67 36.11
C LEU A 285 -32.65 10.64 36.66
N ALA A 286 -31.88 11.71 36.47
CA ALA A 286 -30.51 11.80 36.97
C ALA A 286 -30.40 11.69 38.51
N SER A 287 -31.49 12.00 39.22
CA SER A 287 -31.56 11.82 40.68
C SER A 287 -31.83 10.37 41.10
N ALA A 288 -32.24 9.51 40.18
CA ALA A 288 -32.49 8.09 40.45
C ALA A 288 -31.17 7.30 40.60
N PRO A 289 -31.20 6.15 41.31
CA PRO A 289 -30.13 5.17 41.33
C PRO A 289 -29.65 4.79 39.92
N LEU A 290 -28.36 4.45 39.78
CA LEU A 290 -27.72 4.19 38.48
C LEU A 290 -28.49 3.14 37.64
N ASP A 291 -28.87 2.04 38.27
CA ASP A 291 -29.60 0.90 37.70
C ASP A 291 -31.00 1.27 37.20
N GLN A 292 -31.57 2.38 37.66
CA GLN A 292 -32.89 2.87 37.26
C GLN A 292 -32.82 3.92 36.14
N ARG A 293 -31.62 4.36 35.76
CA ARG A 293 -31.41 5.33 34.68
C ARG A 293 -31.48 4.62 33.34
N THR A 294 -32.68 4.25 32.96
CA THR A 294 -33.00 3.47 31.76
C THR A 294 -34.03 4.22 30.90
N LEU A 295 -34.21 3.80 29.65
CA LEU A 295 -35.26 4.34 28.78
C LEU A 295 -36.66 4.06 29.34
N THR A 296 -36.88 2.92 29.99
CA THR A 296 -38.12 2.69 30.75
C THR A 296 -38.28 3.72 31.86
N GLY A 297 -37.22 3.97 32.63
CA GLY A 297 -37.22 5.00 33.67
C GLY A 297 -37.54 6.39 33.12
N LEU A 298 -36.95 6.75 31.98
CA LEU A 298 -37.25 8.00 31.28
C LEU A 298 -38.71 8.10 30.83
N SER A 299 -39.23 7.03 30.22
CA SER A 299 -40.59 6.98 29.68
C SER A 299 -41.65 7.22 30.76
N VAL A 300 -41.42 6.71 31.98
CA VAL A 300 -42.32 6.95 33.13
C VAL A 300 -42.37 8.43 33.53
N LEU A 301 -41.26 9.15 33.40
CA LEU A 301 -41.17 10.57 33.80
C LEU A 301 -41.69 11.53 32.74
N LEU A 302 -41.82 11.08 31.48
CA LEU A 302 -42.40 11.88 30.41
C LEU A 302 -43.90 12.06 30.62
N GLN A 303 -44.35 13.32 30.65
CA GLN A 303 -45.75 13.67 30.80
C GLN A 303 -46.55 13.50 29.50
N SER A 304 -45.92 13.74 28.35
CA SER A 304 -46.55 13.64 27.03
C SER A 304 -46.75 12.18 26.61
N ASN A 305 -48.01 11.81 26.36
CA ASN A 305 -48.35 10.48 25.87
C ASN A 305 -47.73 10.18 24.49
N ALA A 306 -47.63 11.20 23.62
CA ALA A 306 -47.02 11.04 22.31
C ALA A 306 -45.52 10.69 22.43
N LEU A 307 -44.80 11.33 23.35
CA LEU A 307 -43.38 11.02 23.59
C LEU A 307 -43.19 9.62 24.18
N ARG A 308 -44.06 9.20 25.10
CA ARG A 308 -44.04 7.84 25.66
C ARG A 308 -44.30 6.78 24.60
N GLN A 309 -45.28 7.00 23.72
CA GLN A 309 -45.58 6.08 22.62
C GLN A 309 -44.43 5.98 21.64
N ALA A 310 -43.78 7.11 21.30
CA ALA A 310 -42.61 7.11 20.43
C ALA A 310 -41.40 6.39 21.06
N LEU A 311 -41.21 6.44 22.38
CA LEU A 311 -40.14 5.67 23.02
C LEU A 311 -40.45 4.19 23.21
N GLN A 312 -41.70 3.75 23.02
CA GLN A 312 -42.13 2.38 23.30
C GLN A 312 -41.26 1.29 22.64
N PRO A 313 -40.78 1.43 21.40
CA PRO A 313 -39.93 0.40 20.79
C PRO A 313 -38.60 0.19 21.53
N TYR A 314 -38.12 1.21 22.24
CA TYR A 314 -36.80 1.24 22.86
C TYR A 314 -36.81 0.96 24.36
N VAL A 315 -37.98 0.95 25.01
CA VAL A 315 -38.12 0.58 26.43
C VAL A 315 -38.23 -0.93 26.62
N LEU A 316 -38.18 -1.39 27.87
CA LEU A 316 -38.32 -2.78 28.28
C LEU A 316 -39.65 -3.34 27.78
N GLY A 317 -39.59 -4.45 27.04
CA GLY A 317 -40.74 -5.06 26.36
C GLY A 317 -41.01 -4.52 24.95
N GLY A 318 -40.31 -3.47 24.52
CA GLY A 318 -40.26 -3.00 23.14
C GLY A 318 -39.35 -3.87 22.26
N ALA A 319 -39.45 -3.70 20.94
CA ALA A 319 -38.69 -4.48 19.96
C ALA A 319 -37.15 -4.33 20.10
N HIS A 320 -36.68 -3.22 20.66
CA HIS A 320 -35.26 -2.87 20.81
C HIS A 320 -34.84 -2.72 22.28
N GLY A 321 -35.77 -2.91 23.23
CA GLY A 321 -35.49 -2.74 24.66
C GLY A 321 -34.38 -3.67 25.18
N LYS A 322 -34.28 -4.89 24.64
CA LYS A 322 -33.19 -5.83 24.99
C LYS A 322 -31.79 -5.29 24.70
N LEU A 323 -31.67 -4.39 23.72
CA LEU A 323 -30.39 -3.79 23.32
C LEU A 323 -30.10 -2.48 24.05
N LEU A 324 -31.12 -1.66 24.35
CA LEU A 324 -30.92 -0.25 24.73
C LEU A 324 -31.47 0.13 26.11
N ASP A 325 -32.17 -0.79 26.79
CA ASP A 325 -32.83 -0.52 28.06
C ASP A 325 -32.30 -1.41 29.18
N ALA A 326 -30.97 -1.52 29.27
CA ALA A 326 -30.30 -2.24 30.34
C ALA A 326 -30.19 -1.41 31.62
N ASP A 327 -30.05 -2.09 32.75
CA ASP A 327 -29.71 -1.53 34.06
C ASP A 327 -28.18 -1.40 34.28
N HIS A 328 -27.39 -1.99 33.40
CA HIS A 328 -25.93 -1.85 33.33
C HIS A 328 -25.44 -2.02 31.89
N ASP A 329 -24.39 -1.28 31.52
CA ASP A 329 -23.70 -1.47 30.25
C ASP A 329 -22.88 -2.78 30.27
N ARG A 330 -22.99 -3.58 29.21
CA ARG A 330 -22.28 -4.86 29.05
C ARG A 330 -21.10 -4.76 28.08
N LEU A 331 -20.70 -3.55 27.70
CA LEU A 331 -19.44 -3.31 27.01
C LEU A 331 -18.25 -3.60 27.93
N GLY A 332 -17.36 -4.46 27.45
CA GLY A 332 -16.06 -4.68 28.04
C GLY A 332 -15.07 -3.57 27.71
N CYS A 333 -13.82 -3.78 28.13
CA CYS A 333 -12.76 -2.77 28.07
C CYS A 333 -11.56 -3.18 27.22
N ALA A 334 -11.69 -4.25 26.41
CA ALA A 334 -10.60 -4.71 25.58
C ALA A 334 -10.15 -3.65 24.55
N ASP A 335 -8.87 -3.64 24.23
CA ASP A 335 -8.31 -2.77 23.18
C ASP A 335 -8.73 -3.19 21.77
N VAL A 336 -9.26 -4.41 21.62
CA VAL A 336 -9.77 -4.93 20.35
C VAL A 336 -11.21 -5.34 20.57
N GLN A 337 -12.13 -4.62 19.93
CA GLN A 337 -13.56 -4.88 20.01
C GLN A 337 -14.15 -4.96 18.60
N ALA A 338 -15.07 -5.89 18.40
CA ALA A 338 -15.86 -5.96 17.18
C ALA A 338 -17.35 -6.07 17.48
N PHE A 339 -18.13 -5.35 16.69
CA PHE A 339 -19.57 -5.30 16.74
C PHE A 339 -20.13 -5.92 15.47
N GLU A 340 -20.78 -7.08 15.59
CA GLU A 340 -21.47 -7.72 14.47
C GLU A 340 -22.76 -6.97 14.19
N MET A 341 -22.89 -6.49 12.95
CA MET A 341 -23.94 -5.56 12.53
C MET A 341 -25.05 -6.22 11.70
N GLU A 342 -24.87 -7.44 11.20
CA GLU A 342 -25.77 -8.05 10.21
C GLU A 342 -27.24 -8.03 10.64
N GLU A 343 -27.54 -8.56 11.83
CA GLU A 343 -28.90 -8.58 12.36
C GLU A 343 -29.41 -7.18 12.68
N LEU A 344 -28.56 -6.31 13.24
CA LEU A 344 -28.91 -4.95 13.62
C LEU A 344 -29.33 -4.11 12.40
N MET A 345 -28.66 -4.31 11.26
CA MET A 345 -28.90 -3.56 10.02
C MET A 345 -30.27 -3.86 9.39
N HIS A 346 -30.96 -4.93 9.81
CA HIS A 346 -32.35 -5.17 9.41
C HIS A 346 -33.33 -4.17 10.04
N SER A 347 -32.99 -3.56 11.19
CA SER A 347 -33.77 -2.48 11.81
C SER A 347 -33.02 -1.15 11.74
N LYS A 348 -33.48 -0.24 10.88
CA LYS A 348 -32.93 1.12 10.79
C LYS A 348 -33.02 1.88 12.12
N ALA A 349 -34.12 1.67 12.85
CA ALA A 349 -34.36 2.27 14.17
C ALA A 349 -33.28 1.85 15.18
N ALA A 350 -33.07 0.54 15.31
CA ALA A 350 -32.09 -0.01 16.22
C ALA A 350 -30.66 0.36 15.80
N ALA A 351 -30.35 0.25 14.50
CA ALA A 351 -29.03 0.61 13.97
C ALA A 351 -28.68 2.08 14.27
N LEU A 352 -29.61 3.01 14.05
CA LEU A 352 -29.41 4.43 14.35
C LEU A 352 -29.20 4.67 15.85
N ALA A 353 -30.02 4.03 16.68
CA ALA A 353 -29.95 4.20 18.13
C ALA A 353 -28.63 3.68 18.72
N VAL A 354 -28.23 2.47 18.32
CA VAL A 354 -27.01 1.80 18.80
C VAL A 354 -25.74 2.47 18.26
N LEU A 355 -25.66 2.76 16.96
CA LEU A 355 -24.46 3.38 16.35
C LEU A 355 -24.23 4.83 16.79
N ARG A 356 -25.25 5.52 17.28
CA ARG A 356 -25.07 6.85 17.88
C ARG A 356 -24.60 6.79 19.33
N TYR A 357 -24.76 5.64 19.98
CA TYR A 357 -24.37 5.42 21.36
C TYR A 357 -22.93 4.86 21.46
N LEU A 358 -22.61 3.86 20.65
CA LEU A 358 -21.24 3.36 20.45
C LEU A 358 -20.34 4.44 19.84
#